data_AF-A0A7Y0SBX3-F1
#
_entry.id   AF-A0A7Y0SBX3-F1
#
_cell.length_a   1.000
_cell.length_b   1.000
_cell.length_c   1.000
_cell.angle_alpha   90.00
_cell.angle_beta   90.00
_cell.angle_gamma   90.00
#
_symmetry.space_group_name_H-M   'P 1'
#
loop_
_entity.id
_entity.type
_entity.pdbx_description
1 polymer ?
#
loop_
_entity_poly.entity_id
_entity_poly.type
_entity_poly.pdbx_seq_one_letter_code
_entity_poly.pdbx_strand_id
1 'polypeptide(L)' 'PLADNRVIEQGRMQQIDENTVQMDITYSNGEKATLMGVRDGEFVTYYIDGEVAAQTSMDELAAYTQNRV' A
#
# COMPACT_ATOMS: atom_id res chain seq x y z
N PRO A 1 17.21 4.35 -17.82
CA PRO A 1 16.41 4.54 -16.59
C PRO A 1 15.53 3.30 -16.38
N LEU A 2 16.00 2.38 -15.55
CA LEU A 2 15.26 1.17 -15.20
C LEU A 2 14.09 1.59 -14.32
N ALA A 3 12.97 1.94 -14.95
CA ALA A 3 11.69 1.80 -14.29
C ALA A 3 11.56 0.31 -14.00
N ASP A 4 11.97 -0.09 -12.81
CA ASP A 4 11.70 -1.40 -12.25
C ASP A 4 10.18 -1.46 -12.07
N ASN A 5 9.49 -1.71 -13.19
CA ASN A 5 8.08 -2.02 -13.23
C ASN A 5 7.97 -3.38 -12.53
N ARG A 6 7.99 -3.36 -11.20
CA ARG A 6 7.53 -4.45 -10.35
C ARG A 6 6.05 -4.63 -10.66
N VAL A 7 5.77 -5.39 -11.73
CA VAL A 7 4.41 -5.73 -12.13
C VAL A 7 3.86 -6.60 -11.01
N ILE A 8 2.82 -6.09 -10.35
CA ILE A 8 2.04 -6.86 -9.41
C ILE A 8 1.38 -7.98 -10.22
N GLU A 9 1.79 -9.22 -9.99
CA GLU A 9 1.22 -10.38 -10.68
C GLU A 9 -0.14 -10.72 -10.07
N GLN A 10 -0.21 -10.74 -8.74
CA GLN A 10 -1.43 -10.97 -7.98
C GLN A 10 -1.43 -10.13 -6.71
N GLY A 11 -2.50 -9.36 -6.50
CA GLY A 11 -2.74 -8.63 -5.26
C GLY A 11 -4.03 -9.14 -4.62
N ARG A 12 -3.96 -9.74 -3.44
CA ARG A 12 -5.15 -10.16 -2.68
C ARG A 12 -5.38 -9.18 -1.55
N MET A 13 -6.39 -8.33 -1.69
CA MET A 13 -6.83 -7.45 -0.61
C MET A 13 -7.71 -8.23 0.38
N GLN A 14 -7.38 -8.08 1.64
CA GLN A 14 -8.07 -8.63 2.79
C GLN A 14 -8.30 -7.51 3.78
N GLN A 15 -9.56 -7.26 4.12
CA GLN A 15 -9.87 -6.34 5.22
C GLN A 15 -9.66 -7.11 6.52
N ILE A 16 -8.70 -6.69 7.32
CA ILE A 16 -8.42 -7.30 8.62
C ILE A 16 -9.40 -6.74 9.65
N ASP A 17 -9.58 -5.42 9.62
CA ASP A 17 -10.55 -4.70 10.45
C ASP A 17 -11.03 -3.40 9.74
N GLU A 18 -11.89 -2.63 10.41
CA GLU A 18 -12.48 -1.41 9.85
C GLU A 18 -11.44 -0.32 9.51
N ASN A 19 -10.28 -0.34 10.17
CA ASN A 19 -9.19 0.61 10.00
C ASN A 19 -7.94 -0.02 9.35
N THR A 20 -7.86 -1.35 9.28
CA THR A 20 -6.69 -2.08 8.78
C THR A 20 -7.04 -2.90 7.55
N VAL A 21 -6.33 -2.60 6.47
CA VAL A 21 -6.37 -3.38 5.23
C VAL A 21 -5.03 -4.06 5.03
N GLN A 22 -5.05 -5.33 4.65
CA GLN A 22 -3.87 -6.07 4.25
C GLN A 22 -3.99 -6.42 2.77
N MET A 23 -2.90 -6.26 2.03
CA MET A 23 -2.80 -6.65 0.64
C MET A 23 -1.58 -7.53 0.46
N ASP A 24 -1.82 -8.80 0.18
CA ASP A 24 -0.77 -9.74 -0.16
C ASP A 24 -0.40 -9.54 -1.63
N ILE A 25 0.79 -9.02 -1.88
CA ILE A 25 1.32 -8.72 -3.21
C ILE A 25 2.27 -9.85 -3.59
N THR A 26 2.01 -10.49 -4.71
CA THR A 26 2.96 -11.37 -5.40
C THR A 26 3.46 -10.64 -6.63
N TYR A 27 4.76 -10.35 -6.66
CA TYR A 27 5.43 -9.71 -7.78
C TYR A 27 5.80 -10.75 -8.84
N SER A 28 5.90 -10.33 -10.10
CA SER A 28 6.26 -11.22 -11.22
C SER A 28 7.67 -11.83 -11.14
N ASN A 29 8.53 -11.34 -10.25
CA ASN A 29 9.84 -11.95 -9.95
C ASN A 29 9.73 -13.11 -8.93
N GLY A 30 8.52 -13.41 -8.45
CA GLY A 30 8.26 -14.40 -7.40
C GLY A 30 8.42 -13.87 -5.97
N GLU A 31 8.81 -12.61 -5.80
CA GLU A 31 8.87 -11.93 -4.51
C GLU A 31 7.44 -11.74 -3.98
N LYS A 32 7.25 -11.94 -2.68
CA LYS A 32 5.97 -11.73 -2.01
C LYS A 32 6.19 -10.65 -0.96
N ALA A 33 5.29 -9.69 -0.93
CA ALA A 33 5.27 -8.64 0.07
C ALA A 33 3.88 -8.54 0.68
N THR A 34 3.83 -8.30 1.98
CA THR A 34 2.57 -8.06 2.69
C THR A 34 2.45 -6.58 2.94
N LEU A 35 1.57 -5.89 2.21
CA LEU A 35 1.31 -4.47 2.42
C LEU A 35 0.12 -4.30 3.36
N MET A 36 0.34 -3.74 4.54
CA MET A 36 -0.70 -3.49 5.54
C MET A 36 -0.91 -1.99 5.69
N GLY A 37 -2.08 -1.48 5.31
CA GLY A 37 -2.48 -0.10 5.56
C GLY A 37 -3.28 -0.01 6.85
N VAL A 38 -2.75 0.67 7.86
CA VAL A 38 -3.45 0.98 9.11
C VAL A 38 -3.85 2.44 9.09
N ARG A 39 -5.15 2.70 9.13
CA ARG A 39 -5.71 4.04 9.33
C ARG A 39 -5.75 4.35 10.81
N ASP A 40 -5.03 5.39 11.21
CA ASP A 40 -5.07 5.94 12.55
C ASP A 40 -5.59 7.38 12.47
N GLY A 41 -6.91 7.54 12.67
CA GLY A 41 -7.59 8.83 12.59
C GLY A 41 -7.43 9.50 11.22
N GLU A 42 -6.66 10.59 11.20
CA GLU A 42 -6.39 11.40 9.99
C GLU A 42 -5.17 10.91 9.19
N PHE A 43 -4.47 9.88 9.65
CA PHE A 43 -3.27 9.35 9.01
C PHE A 43 -3.46 7.90 8.56
N VAL A 44 -2.83 7.54 7.45
CA VAL A 44 -2.72 6.16 6.98
C VAL A 44 -1.25 5.79 6.97
N THR A 45 -0.91 4.74 7.73
CA THR A 45 0.44 4.20 7.77
C THR A 45 0.45 2.87 7.01
N TYR A 46 1.26 2.81 5.96
CA TYR A 46 1.50 1.62 5.18
C TYR A 46 2.75 0.89 5.69
N TYR A 47 2.58 -0.37 6.03
CA TYR A 47 3.63 -1.28 6.47
C TYR A 47 3.89 -2.31 5.37
N ILE A 48 5.15 -2.63 5.11
CA ILE A 48 5.54 -3.77 4.27
C ILE A 48 6.38 -4.70 5.13
N ASP A 49 5.94 -5.96 5.27
CA ASP A 49 6.59 -6.97 6.12
C ASP A 49 6.84 -6.53 7.57
N GLY A 50 5.96 -5.66 8.08
CA GLY A 50 6.02 -5.13 9.45
C GLY A 50 6.87 -3.86 9.62
N GLU A 51 7.59 -3.42 8.58
CA GLU A 51 8.29 -2.13 8.58
C GLU A 51 7.42 -1.04 7.98
N VAL A 52 7.50 0.18 8.53
CA VAL A 52 6.80 1.35 7.96
C VAL A 52 7.42 1.65 6.60
N ALA A 53 6.67 1.36 5.54
CA ALA A 53 7.08 1.65 4.17
C ALA A 53 6.76 3.11 3.82
N ALA A 54 5.59 3.59 4.24
CA ALA A 54 5.17 4.97 4.02
C ALA A 54 4.12 5.38 5.05
N GLN A 55 4.10 6.65 5.43
CA GLN A 55 3.03 7.25 6.19
C GLN A 55 2.55 8.48 5.45
N THR A 56 1.23 8.62 5.29
CA THR A 56 0.62 9.74 4.57
C THR A 56 -0.64 10.17 5.30
N SER A 57 -0.86 11.46 5.42
CA SER A 57 -2.13 11.97 5.94
C SER A 57 -3.24 11.74 4.91
N MET A 58 -4.48 11.59 5.37
CA MET A 58 -5.63 11.46 4.47
C MET A 58 -5.78 12.71 3.59
N ASP A 59 -5.41 13.89 4.09
CA ASP A 59 -5.41 15.13 3.31
C ASP A 59 -4.41 15.09 2.15
N GLU A 60 -3.20 14.57 2.38
CA GLU A 60 -2.22 14.39 1.31
C GLU A 60 -2.66 13.29 0.33
N LEU A 61 -3.22 12.18 0.83
CA LEU A 61 -3.73 11.11 -0.04
C LEU A 61 -4.85 11.62 -0.97
N ALA A 62 -5.73 12.49 -0.47
CA ALA A 62 -6.75 13.16 -1.26
C ALA A 62 -6.13 14.07 -2.33
N ALA A 63 -5.08 14.82 -1.99
CA ALA A 63 -4.37 15.67 -2.93
C ALA A 63 -3.65 14.86 -4.04
N TYR A 64 -3.03 13.72 -3.71
CA TYR A 64 -2.39 12.84 -4.70
C TYR A 64 -3.40 12.17 -5.64
N THR A 65 -4.60 11.85 -5.15
CA THR A 65 -5.66 11.23 -5.96
C THR A 65 -6.23 12.23 -6.98
N GLN A 66 -6.19 13.54 -6.70
CA GLN A 66 -6.66 14.58 -7.60
C GLN A 66 -5.66 14.98 -8.70
N ASN A 67 -4.39 14.59 -8.61
CA ASN A 67 -3.36 15.02 -9.56
C ASN A 67 -3.10 14.05 -10.73
N ARG A 68 -4.06 13.16 -11.03
CA ARG A 68 -4.15 12.46 -12.32
C ARG A 68 -5.33 13.01 -13.11
N VAL A 69 -5.18 14.22 -13.65
CA VAL A 69 -6.03 14.76 -14.74
C VAL A 69 -5.16 15.22 -15.89
#